data_AF-A0A959S2R0-F1
#
_entry.id   AF-A0A959S2R0-F1
#
_cell.length_a   1.000
_cell.length_b   1.000
_cell.length_c   1.000
_cell.angle_alpha   90.00
_cell.angle_beta   90.00
_cell.angle_gamma   90.00
#
_symmetry.space_group_name_H-M   'P 1'
#
loop_
_entity.id
_entity.type
_entity.pdbx_description
1 polymer ?
#
loop_
_entity_poly.entity_id
_entity_poly.type
_entity_poly.pdbx_seq_one_letter_code
_entity_poly.pdbx_strand_id
1 'polypeptide(L)' 'EDTRAILLAGEPINEPLATYGPFVMNNQTQIMEALRDYQMGKMGVLIEEFDS' A
#
# COMPACT_ATOMS: atom_id res chain seq x y z
N GLU A 1 -5.18 -31.75 -19.64
CA GLU A 1 -5.10 -30.28 -19.66
C GLU A 1 -4.38 -29.82 -18.42
N ASP A 2 -3.60 -28.74 -18.52
CA ASP A 2 -2.78 -28.24 -17.41
C ASP A 2 -3.51 -27.12 -16.66
N THR A 3 -3.44 -27.15 -15.33
CA THR A 3 -4.05 -26.14 -14.46
C THR A 3 -2.95 -25.35 -13.73
N ARG A 4 -3.09 -24.03 -13.68
CA ARG A 4 -2.25 -23.13 -12.87
C ARG A 4 -3.10 -22.50 -11.78
N ALA A 5 -2.65 -22.62 -10.53
CA ALA A 5 -3.31 -22.03 -9.38
C ALA A 5 -2.28 -21.59 -8.33
N ILE A 6 -2.65 -20.60 -7.52
CA ILE A 6 -1.90 -20.18 -6.32
C ILE A 6 -2.86 -20.28 -5.13
N LEU A 7 -2.42 -20.96 -4.08
CA LEU A 7 -3.11 -20.99 -2.79
C LEU A 7 -2.34 -20.10 -1.81
N LEU A 8 -3.02 -19.11 -1.24
CA LEU A 8 -2.49 -18.22 -0.21
C LEU A 8 -3.30 -18.42 1.07
N ALA A 9 -2.60 -18.51 2.21
CA ALA A 9 -3.19 -18.59 3.53
C ALA A 9 -2.33 -17.79 4.52
N GLY A 10 -2.95 -17.24 5.56
CA GLY A 10 -2.28 -16.44 6.58
C GLY A 10 -3.16 -16.24 7.81
N GLU A 11 -2.53 -15.93 8.93
CA GLU A 11 -3.23 -15.59 10.17
C GLU A 11 -3.91 -14.21 10.06
N PRO A 12 -5.15 -14.05 10.53
CA PRO A 12 -5.81 -12.75 10.55
C PRO A 12 -5.05 -11.75 11.45
N ILE A 13 -4.74 -10.58 10.90
CA ILE A 13 -4.07 -9.49 11.64
C ILE A 13 -4.99 -8.88 12.72
N ASN A 14 -6.32 -9.01 12.56
CA ASN A 14 -7.34 -8.54 13.52
C ASN A 14 -7.25 -7.05 13.89
N GLU A 15 -6.71 -6.22 13.00
CA GLU A 15 -6.69 -4.77 13.16
C GLU A 15 -7.84 -4.10 12.40
N PRO A 16 -8.30 -2.91 12.85
CA PRO A 16 -9.21 -2.10 12.07
C PRO A 16 -8.67 -1.82 10.66
N LEU A 17 -9.55 -1.79 9.67
CA LEU A 17 -9.21 -1.57 8.26
C LEU A 17 -9.92 -0.31 7.75
N ALA A 18 -9.12 0.66 7.31
CA ALA A 18 -9.57 1.84 6.58
C ALA A 18 -8.83 1.89 5.24
N THR A 19 -9.55 2.14 4.14
CA THR A 19 -8.95 2.16 2.80
C THR A 19 -9.44 3.36 2.00
N TYR A 20 -8.55 3.94 1.20
CA TYR A 20 -8.89 4.98 0.23
C TYR A 20 -7.86 5.00 -0.90
N GLY A 21 -8.28 4.62 -2.10
CA GLY A 21 -7.40 4.55 -3.27
C GLY A 21 -6.19 3.64 -2.99
N PRO A 22 -4.94 4.14 -3.12
CA PRO A 22 -3.73 3.35 -2.90
C PRO A 22 -3.33 3.20 -1.42
N PHE A 23 -4.11 3.75 -0.47
CA PHE A 23 -3.75 3.78 0.95
C PHE A 23 -4.61 2.81 1.76
N VAL A 24 -3.95 2.00 2.59
CA VAL A 24 -4.55 1.09 3.58
C VAL A 24 -3.96 1.42 4.95
N MET A 25 -4.82 1.74 5.92
CA MET A 25 -4.45 2.17 7.28
C MET A 25 -5.43 1.59 8.30
N ASN A 26 -5.23 1.86 9.59
CA ASN A 26 -6.15 1.39 10.64
C ASN A 26 -7.33 2.33 10.90
N ASN A 27 -7.23 3.62 10.56
CA ASN A 27 -8.33 4.58 10.77
C ASN A 27 -8.36 5.73 9.74
N GLN A 28 -9.46 6.48 9.73
CA GLN A 28 -9.70 7.56 8.77
C GLN A 28 -8.71 8.74 8.93
N THR A 29 -8.24 9.02 10.14
CA THR A 29 -7.27 10.10 10.39
C THR A 29 -5.95 9.81 9.68
N GLN A 30 -5.46 8.56 9.79
CA GLN A 30 -4.25 8.11 9.10
C GLN A 30 -4.39 8.16 7.57
N ILE A 31 -5.58 7.86 7.04
CA ILE A 31 -5.86 8.04 5.60
C ILE A 31 -5.73 9.51 5.18
N MET A 32 -6.28 10.44 5.96
CA MET A 32 -6.20 11.88 5.66
C MET A 32 -4.75 12.40 5.74
N GLU A 33 -3.97 11.89 6.70
CA GLU A 33 -2.53 12.18 6.81
C GLU A 33 -1.76 11.67 5.60
N ALA A 34 -1.99 10.42 5.18
CA ALA A 34 -1.34 9.84 4.00
C ALA A 34 -1.68 10.62 2.71
N LEU A 35 -2.95 11.03 2.55
CA LEU A 35 -3.36 11.89 1.43
C LEU A 35 -2.65 13.24 1.45
N ARG A 36 -2.51 13.86 2.62
CA ARG A 36 -1.79 15.12 2.78
C ARG A 36 -0.32 14.95 2.44
N ASP A 37 0.33 13.91 2.93
CA ASP A 37 1.75 13.66 2.64
C ASP A 37 1.98 13.37 1.16
N TYR A 38 1.06 12.66 0.51
CA TYR A 38 1.04 12.50 -0.94
C TYR A 38 0.94 13.85 -1.67
N GLN A 39 -0.04 14.69 -1.30
CA GLN A 39 -0.22 16.02 -1.89
C GLN A 39 0.99 16.94 -1.65
N MET A 40 1.70 16.75 -0.55
CA MET A 40 2.92 17.49 -0.21
C MET A 40 4.19 16.91 -0.87
N GLY A 41 4.08 15.84 -1.66
CA GLY A 41 5.23 15.20 -2.31
C GLY A 41 6.16 14.47 -1.36
N LYS A 42 5.69 14.04 -0.19
CA LYS A 42 6.49 13.38 0.85
C LYS A 42 6.55 11.85 0.72
N MET A 43 6.27 11.31 -0.47
CA MET A 43 6.30 9.85 -0.73
C MET A 43 7.71 9.31 -1.03
N GLY A 44 8.73 10.15 -0.90
CA GLY A 44 10.06 9.88 -1.43
C GLY A 44 10.16 10.20 -2.92
N VAL A 45 11.35 10.02 -3.48
CA VAL A 45 11.65 10.22 -4.90
C VAL A 45 12.28 8.95 -5.45
N LEU A 46 11.89 8.55 -6.66
CA LEU A 46 12.54 7.48 -7.38
C LEU A 46 13.73 8.07 -8.14
N ILE A 47 14.94 7.69 -7.75
CA ILE A 47 16.18 8.06 -8.45
C ILE A 47 16.60 6.82 -9.24
N GLU A 48 16.53 6.91 -10.57
CA GLU A 48 17.02 5.84 -11.45
C GLU A 48 18.48 6.13 -11.81
N GLU A 49 19.39 5.26 -11.35
CA GLU A 49 20.78 5.26 -11.81
C GLU A 49 20.88 4.26 -12.97
N PHE A 50 21.01 4.79 -14.19
CA PHE A 50 21.32 3.96 -15.36
C PHE A 50 22.84 3.83 -15.44
N ASP A 51 23.37 2.66 -15.09
CA ASP A 51 24.75 2.31 -15.42
C ASP A 51 24.92 2.39 -16.95
N SER A 52 25.93 3.12 -17.40
CA SER A 52 26.26 3.34 -18.81
C SER A 52 27.20 2.29 -19.38
#